data_AF-A0A850DMI2-F1
#
_entry.id   AF-A0A850DMI2-F1
#
_cell.length_a   1.000
_cell.length_b   1.000
_cell.length_c   1.000
_cell.angle_alpha   90.00
_cell.angle_beta   90.00
_cell.angle_gamma   90.00
#
_symmetry.space_group_name_H-M   'P 1'
#
loop_
_entity.id
_entity.type
_entity.pdbx_description
1 polymer ?
#
loop_
_entity_poly.entity_id
_entity_poly.type
_entity_poly.pdbx_seq_one_letter_code
_entity_poly.pdbx_strand_id
1 'polypeptide(L)' 'MGYKKGDEVAARKDLGGVTRDSVPAGSKGTVTKTSWTGEPTEATFRVGNESRTIRVNGREVR' A
#
# COMPACT_ATOMS: atom_id res chain seq x y z
N MET A 1 2.19 -10.82 13.56
CA MET A 1 1.95 -11.53 12.28
C MET A 1 2.22 -10.51 11.19
N GLY A 2 3.35 -10.66 10.48
CA GLY A 2 3.77 -9.71 9.44
C GLY A 2 3.03 -9.96 8.12
N TYR A 3 3.13 -9.01 7.21
CA TYR A 3 2.57 -9.09 5.86
C TYR A 3 3.44 -9.98 4.97
N LYS A 4 2.83 -10.53 3.93
CA LYS A 4 3.50 -11.28 2.85
C LYS A 4 3.17 -10.66 1.50
N LYS A 5 4.05 -10.90 0.52
CA LYS A 5 3.75 -10.59 -0.88
C LYS A 5 2.50 -11.35 -1.31
N GLY A 6 1.53 -10.63 -1.86
CA GLY A 6 0.23 -11.15 -2.28
C GLY A 6 -0.90 -10.86 -1.29
N ASP A 7 -0.60 -10.41 -0.07
CA ASP A 7 -1.64 -10.07 0.91
C ASP A 7 -2.45 -8.85 0.44
N GLU A 8 -3.77 -8.91 0.63
CA GLU A 8 -4.65 -7.74 0.45
C GLU A 8 -4.53 -6.83 1.67
N VAL A 9 -4.34 -5.54 1.41
CA VAL A 9 -4.25 -4.50 2.43
C VAL A 9 -5.11 -3.31 2.05
N ALA A 10 -5.56 -2.57 3.06
CA ALA A 10 -6.23 -1.29 2.85
C ALA A 10 -5.35 -0.13 3.29
N ALA A 11 -5.35 0.95 2.50
CA ALA A 11 -4.73 2.21 2.89
C ALA A 11 -5.42 2.75 4.16
N ARG A 12 -4.69 2.96 5.26
CA ARG A 12 -5.29 3.49 6.50
C ARG A 12 -5.56 4.99 6.45
N LYS A 13 -4.82 5.68 5.60
CA LYS A 13 -4.87 7.13 5.38
C LYS A 13 -4.62 7.37 3.90
N ASP A 14 -4.82 8.59 3.45
CA ASP A 14 -4.37 9.03 2.13
C ASP A 14 -2.86 8.82 2.01
N LEU A 15 -2.47 7.91 1.11
CA LEU A 15 -1.08 7.65 0.78
C LEU A 15 -0.75 8.55 -0.40
N GLY A 16 -0.33 9.77 -0.08
CA GLY A 16 0.03 10.80 -1.04
C GLY A 16 1.19 11.64 -0.52
N GLY A 17 2.06 12.05 -1.44
CA GLY A 17 3.09 13.07 -1.21
C GLY A 17 2.81 14.27 -2.11
N VAL A 18 3.37 15.43 -1.80
CA VAL A 18 3.13 16.72 -2.48
C VAL A 18 3.29 16.67 -4.02
N THR A 19 3.99 15.65 -4.54
CA THR A 19 4.24 15.40 -5.97
C THR A 19 3.80 14.01 -6.47
N ARG A 20 3.12 13.21 -5.64
CA ARG A 20 2.77 11.81 -5.94
C ARG A 20 1.28 11.56 -5.73
N ASP A 21 0.59 11.40 -6.86
CA ASP A 21 -0.60 10.56 -7.06
C ASP A 21 -1.20 9.94 -5.78
N SER A 22 -2.21 10.61 -5.21
CA SER A 22 -2.85 10.21 -3.96
C SER A 22 -3.62 8.89 -4.10
N VAL A 23 -3.34 7.94 -3.20
CA VAL A 23 -4.19 6.77 -2.95
C VAL A 23 -5.07 7.10 -1.74
N PRO A 24 -6.40 7.25 -1.91
CA PRO A 24 -7.25 7.65 -0.81
C PRO A 24 -7.35 6.59 0.30
N ALA A 25 -7.61 7.04 1.52
CA ALA A 25 -7.86 6.14 2.65
C ALA A 25 -8.99 5.13 2.31
N GLY A 26 -8.83 3.88 2.75
CA GLY A 26 -9.74 2.78 2.46
C GLY A 26 -9.53 2.12 1.09
N SER A 27 -8.64 2.66 0.23
CA SER A 27 -8.29 2.01 -1.03
C SER A 27 -7.69 0.63 -0.79
N LYS A 28 -8.20 -0.36 -1.51
CA LYS A 28 -7.66 -1.71 -1.47
C LYS A 28 -6.44 -1.84 -2.38
N GLY A 29 -5.45 -2.54 -1.88
CA GLY A 29 -4.24 -2.87 -2.62
C GLY A 29 -3.70 -4.24 -2.27
N THR A 30 -2.71 -4.66 -3.04
CA THR A 30 -2.00 -5.92 -2.85
C THR A 30 -0.56 -5.62 -2.53
N VAL A 31 -0.05 -6.23 -1.46
CA VAL A 31 1.36 -6.11 -1.07
C VAL A 31 2.22 -6.76 -2.15
N THR A 32 3.07 -5.97 -2.79
CA THR A 32 3.99 -6.46 -3.82
C THR A 32 5.38 -6.74 -3.26
N LYS A 33 5.74 -6.09 -2.15
CA LYS A 33 7.02 -6.26 -1.48
C LYS A 33 6.91 -6.07 0.03
N THR A 34 7.64 -6.90 0.75
CA THR A 34 7.80 -6.83 2.21
C THR A 34 9.27 -6.71 2.56
N SER A 35 9.55 -6.07 3.68
CA SER A 35 10.86 -6.05 4.33
C SER A 35 11.14 -7.37 5.04
N TRP A 36 12.40 -7.56 5.45
CA TRP A 36 12.83 -8.74 6.22
C TRP A 36 12.09 -8.90 7.55
N THR A 37 11.60 -7.80 8.15
CA THR A 37 10.79 -7.79 9.37
C THR A 37 9.32 -8.14 9.12
N GLY A 38 8.92 -8.35 7.86
CA GLY A 38 7.53 -8.62 7.48
C GLY A 38 6.66 -7.37 7.39
N GLU A 39 7.26 -6.17 7.32
CA GLU A 39 6.52 -4.93 7.08
C GLU A 39 6.40 -4.69 5.56
N PRO A 40 5.21 -4.35 5.03
CA PRO A 40 5.02 -4.08 3.62
C PRO A 40 5.78 -2.80 3.30
N THR A 41 6.61 -2.89 2.26
CA THR A 41 7.43 -1.80 1.75
C THR A 41 6.89 -1.26 0.44
N GLU A 42 6.17 -2.09 -0.32
CA GLU A 42 5.46 -1.70 -1.53
C GLU A 42 4.11 -2.42 -1.62
N ALA A 43 3.09 -1.67 -2.05
CA ALA A 43 1.78 -2.20 -2.34
C ALA A 43 1.20 -1.52 -3.59
N THR A 44 0.47 -2.30 -4.38
CA THR A 44 -0.25 -1.83 -5.57
C THR A 44 -1.71 -1.64 -5.22
N PHE A 45 -2.20 -0.42 -5.29
CA PHE A 45 -3.59 -0.05 -5.01
C PHE A 45 -4.35 0.17 -6.30
N ARG A 46 -5.65 -0.13 -6.29
CA ARG A 46 -6.55 0.29 -7.36
C ARG A 46 -7.24 1.59 -6.96
N VAL A 47 -7.02 2.62 -7.76
CA VAL A 47 -7.67 3.94 -7.59
C VAL A 47 -8.46 4.20 -8.87
N GLY A 48 -9.78 4.04 -8.79
CA GLY A 48 -10.63 4.04 -9.98
C GLY A 48 -10.28 2.90 -10.95
N ASN A 49 -9.98 3.25 -12.21
CA ASN A 49 -9.57 2.29 -13.25
C ASN A 49 -8.05 2.12 -13.36
N GLU A 50 -7.27 2.78 -12.50
CA GLU A 50 -5.81 2.73 -12.53
C GLU A 50 -5.25 1.89 -11.38
N SER A 51 -4.20 1.11 -11.67
CA SER A 51 -3.42 0.43 -10.64
C SER A 51 -2.15 1.24 -10.35
N ARG A 52 -1.92 1.57 -9.09
CA ARG A 52 -0.81 2.42 -8.65
C ARG A 52 0.04 1.72 -7.61
N THR A 53 1.31 1.53 -7.92
CA THR A 53 2.29 0.96 -6.98
C THR A 53 2.94 2.07 -6.20
N ILE A 54 2.77 2.03 -4.88
CA ILE A 54 3.37 3.00 -3.97
C ILE A 54 4.21 2.28 -2.93
N ARG A 55 5.31 2.94 -2.55
CA ARG A 55 6.09 2.54 -1.38
C ARG A 55 5.30 2.91 -0.15
N VAL A 56 5.00 1.93 0.67
CA VAL A 56 4.28 2.09 1.93
C VAL A 56 5.23 1.72 3.05
N ASN A 57 5.12 2.36 4.21
CA ASN A 57 5.65 1.78 5.43
C ASN A 57 4.56 0.94 6.09
N GLY A 58 4.93 -0.14 6.80
CA GLY A 58 3.99 -1.07 7.44
C GLY A 58 2.96 -0.45 8.40
N ARG A 59 3.11 0.83 8.73
CA ARG A 59 2.16 1.63 9.53
C ARG A 59 1.01 2.22 8.71
N GLU A 60 1.16 2.35 7.40
CA GLU A 60 0.25 3.10 6.55
C GLU A 60 -0.84 2.23 5.90
N VAL A 61 -0.69 0.92 6.01
CA VAL A 61 -1.61 -0.09 5.46
C VAL A 61 -2.04 -1.07 6.55
N ARG A 62 -3.28 -1.56 6.53
CA ARG A 62 -3.76 -2.59 7.47
C ARG A 62 -4.14 -3.86 6.76
#